data_AF-A0A164BFI4-F1
#
_entry.id   AF-A0A164BFI4-F1
#
_cell.length_a   1.000
_cell.length_b   1.000
_cell.length_c   1.000
_cell.angle_alpha   90.00
_cell.angle_beta   90.00
_cell.angle_gamma   90.00
#
_symmetry.space_group_name_H-M   'P 1'
#
loop_
_entity.id
_entity.type
_entity.pdbx_description
1 polymer ?
#
loop_
_entity_poly.entity_id
_entity_poly.type
_entity_poly.pdbx_seq_one_letter_code
_entity_poly.pdbx_strand_id
1 'polypeptide(L)'
;MALVVVGGAIAGTMALLHPGEPARGTEATAGSEAPDRAEFAALAGDVTATITAAGGAPRAGELARTLVGATLSGGAAGTTALTGALDDFRAEIAAQTDRTLADYSDAAHTTEAALVSARDTVTTAETADLPDAVTAWRAARDAVIDDAKAFRADLIADSAATNTQPTGGDVDAQLDYLMTYVFDYNSDTWGDYNPYGGDCTNFASQGLLARGWKIDDRWYSHGGMWTASKPWIATAAMASYFDSLGLSFSTQDDLDRVRVGDIGLFDWGETGVGYDHTMTVSKVEYTADGPVVSFVSHNHDGKYRELREALYTEHTDSTVRIYHIP
;
A
#
# COMPACT_ATOMS: atom_id res chain seq x y z
N MET A 1 14.07 -30.79 -42.17
CA MET A 1 14.19 -31.70 -43.33
C MET A 1 13.15 -32.80 -43.14
N ALA A 2 12.16 -32.90 -44.05
CA ALA A 2 10.97 -33.79 -44.08
C ALA A 2 9.99 -33.68 -42.87
N LEU A 3 8.73 -33.23 -42.95
CA LEU A 3 7.62 -33.33 -43.91
C LEU A 3 7.17 -34.77 -44.24
N VAL A 4 6.08 -35.20 -43.61
CA VAL A 4 5.08 -36.11 -44.22
C VAL A 4 3.67 -35.61 -43.84
N VAL A 5 2.91 -35.30 -44.88
CA VAL A 5 1.46 -35.06 -44.94
C VAL A 5 0.78 -36.37 -45.37
N VAL A 6 -0.51 -36.53 -45.04
CA VAL A 6 -1.62 -37.22 -45.77
C VAL A 6 -2.58 -37.76 -44.69
N GLY A 7 -3.91 -37.56 -44.68
CA GLY A 7 -4.85 -36.94 -45.62
C GLY A 7 -6.23 -37.62 -45.50
N GLY A 8 -7.33 -36.86 -45.61
CA GLY A 8 -8.69 -37.27 -46.05
C GLY A 8 -9.50 -38.25 -45.17
N ALA A 9 -10.83 -38.28 -45.18
CA ALA A 9 -11.84 -37.59 -45.98
C ALA A 9 -13.23 -37.73 -45.32
N ILE A 10 -14.17 -36.94 -45.83
CA ILE A 10 -15.55 -36.68 -45.39
C ILE A 10 -16.53 -37.60 -46.13
N ALA A 11 -17.57 -38.08 -45.44
CA ALA A 11 -18.90 -38.42 -45.97
C ALA A 11 -19.88 -38.45 -44.76
N GLY A 12 -21.06 -37.82 -44.73
CA GLY A 12 -21.94 -37.34 -45.78
C GLY A 12 -23.14 -38.27 -45.92
N THR A 13 -24.13 -38.19 -45.02
CA THR A 13 -25.44 -38.83 -45.22
C THR A 13 -26.58 -37.90 -44.79
N MET A 14 -27.39 -37.54 -45.79
CA MET A 14 -28.68 -36.86 -45.71
C MET A 14 -29.71 -37.65 -44.87
N ALA A 15 -30.55 -36.95 -44.11
CA ALA A 15 -31.83 -37.45 -43.66
C ALA A 15 -32.93 -36.40 -43.93
N LEU A 16 -34.07 -36.91 -44.39
CA LEU A 16 -35.17 -36.20 -45.03
C LEU A 16 -36.01 -35.36 -44.06
N LEU A 17 -36.57 -34.29 -44.64
CA LEU A 17 -37.65 -33.46 -44.14
C LEU A 17 -38.96 -34.26 -43.94
N HIS A 18 -39.65 -34.00 -42.82
CA HIS A 18 -41.09 -34.20 -42.67
C HIS A 18 -41.69 -32.99 -41.92
N PRO A 19 -42.84 -32.44 -42.33
CA PRO A 19 -43.50 -31.32 -41.66
C PRO A 19 -44.58 -31.83 -40.69
N GLY A 20 -44.70 -31.23 -39.51
CA GLY A 20 -45.81 -31.52 -38.60
C GLY A 20 -45.71 -30.88 -37.22
N GLU A 21 -46.71 -30.05 -36.93
CA GLU A 21 -47.23 -29.59 -35.62
C GLU A 21 -46.59 -28.40 -34.88
N PRO A 22 -47.40 -27.37 -34.52
CA PRO A 22 -46.99 -26.28 -33.63
C PRO A 22 -47.14 -26.71 -32.16
N ALA A 23 -46.02 -26.74 -31.43
CA ALA A 23 -46.04 -26.95 -29.98
C ALA A 23 -46.38 -25.64 -29.25
N ARG A 24 -47.35 -25.79 -28.34
CA ARG A 24 -47.95 -24.80 -27.44
C ARG A 24 -46.91 -24.00 -26.66
N GLY A 25 -47.15 -22.69 -26.54
CA GLY A 25 -46.44 -21.83 -25.62
C GLY A 25 -46.65 -22.27 -24.18
N THR A 26 -45.55 -22.44 -23.45
CA THR A 26 -45.53 -22.44 -22.00
C THR A 26 -45.26 -21.00 -21.56
N GLU A 27 -46.29 -20.35 -21.01
CA GLU A 27 -46.14 -19.14 -20.20
C GLU A 27 -45.25 -19.48 -19.00
N ALA A 28 -44.03 -18.95 -19.00
CA ALA A 28 -43.21 -18.85 -17.81
C ALA A 28 -43.80 -17.75 -16.93
N THR A 29 -44.42 -18.13 -15.82
CA THR A 29 -44.83 -17.22 -14.75
C THR A 29 -43.58 -16.69 -14.05
N ALA A 30 -43.06 -15.57 -14.54
CA ALA A 30 -42.05 -14.76 -13.85
C ALA A 30 -42.71 -14.01 -12.68
N GLY A 31 -42.92 -14.70 -11.57
CA GLY A 31 -43.31 -14.11 -10.29
C GLY A 31 -42.08 -13.65 -9.51
N SER A 32 -41.42 -12.60 -9.96
CA SER A 32 -40.53 -11.79 -9.12
C SER A 32 -41.29 -10.48 -8.87
N GLU A 33 -42.14 -10.45 -7.85
CA GLU A 33 -42.79 -9.20 -7.44
C GLU A 33 -41.68 -8.18 -7.12
N ALA A 34 -41.71 -7.05 -7.82
CA ALA A 34 -40.86 -5.93 -7.47
C ALA A 34 -41.18 -5.54 -6.01
N PRO A 35 -40.17 -5.20 -5.20
CA PRO A 35 -40.38 -4.80 -3.81
C PRO A 35 -41.44 -3.69 -3.73
N ASP A 36 -42.28 -3.74 -2.70
CA ASP A 36 -43.30 -2.71 -2.47
C ASP A 36 -42.61 -1.33 -2.41
N ARG A 37 -43.27 -0.31 -2.95
CA ARG A 37 -42.75 1.07 -2.96
C ARG A 37 -42.36 1.56 -1.56
N ALA A 38 -43.02 1.05 -0.52
CA ALA A 38 -42.69 1.35 0.87
C ALA A 38 -41.35 0.73 1.32
N GLU A 39 -41.10 -0.54 0.97
CA GLU A 39 -39.81 -1.21 1.23
C GLU A 39 -38.68 -0.55 0.45
N PHE A 40 -38.93 -0.18 -0.81
CA PHE A 40 -37.96 0.51 -1.65
C PHE A 40 -37.58 1.89 -1.09
N ALA A 41 -38.56 2.65 -0.57
CA ALA A 41 -38.31 3.96 0.03
C ALA A 41 -37.55 3.84 1.37
N ALA A 42 -37.83 2.82 2.18
CA ALA A 42 -37.10 2.55 3.43
C ALA A 42 -35.64 2.19 3.14
N LEU A 43 -35.41 1.26 2.21
CA LEU A 43 -34.08 0.83 1.78
C LEU A 43 -33.23 2.00 1.28
N ALA A 44 -33.82 2.87 0.45
CA ALA A 44 -33.10 4.02 -0.07
C ALA A 44 -32.82 5.10 0.99
N GLY A 45 -33.72 5.25 1.97
CA GLY A 45 -33.51 6.10 3.14
C GLY A 45 -32.33 5.65 4.00
N ASP A 46 -32.27 4.36 4.32
CA ASP A 46 -31.20 3.77 5.14
C ASP A 46 -29.83 3.86 4.47
N VAL A 47 -29.75 3.57 3.17
CA VAL A 47 -28.49 3.67 2.41
C VAL A 47 -28.05 5.14 2.30
N THR A 48 -28.97 6.08 2.08
CA THR A 48 -28.64 7.51 2.01
C THR A 48 -28.13 8.04 3.35
N ALA A 49 -28.78 7.66 4.46
CA ALA A 49 -28.34 8.02 5.80
C ALA A 49 -26.96 7.43 6.13
N THR A 50 -26.71 6.18 5.73
CA THR A 50 -25.43 5.48 5.90
C THR A 50 -24.29 6.14 5.13
N ILE A 51 -24.53 6.50 3.86
CA ILE A 51 -23.55 7.20 3.01
C ILE A 51 -23.30 8.63 3.49
N THR A 52 -24.31 9.29 4.06
CA THR A 52 -24.14 10.64 4.62
C THR A 52 -23.37 10.60 5.93
N ALA A 53 -23.71 9.65 6.82
CA ALA A 53 -22.92 9.33 8.00
C ALA A 53 -21.48 8.95 7.60
N ALA A 54 -21.31 8.34 6.40
CA ALA A 54 -20.11 8.24 5.57
C ALA A 54 -18.98 9.18 5.95
N GLY A 55 -19.32 10.47 5.94
CA GLY A 55 -18.55 11.61 6.45
C GLY A 55 -17.20 11.91 5.78
N GLY A 56 -16.46 10.89 5.35
CA GLY A 56 -15.07 10.99 4.88
C GLY A 56 -14.83 10.47 3.46
N ALA A 57 -15.85 9.94 2.76
CA ALA A 57 -15.68 9.49 1.39
C ALA A 57 -15.74 10.66 0.39
N PRO A 58 -14.71 10.87 -0.46
CA PRO A 58 -14.67 11.96 -1.45
C PRO A 58 -15.89 12.01 -2.38
N ARG A 59 -16.61 10.88 -2.52
CA ARG A 59 -17.82 10.73 -3.34
C ARG A 59 -19.12 10.55 -2.55
N ALA A 60 -19.12 10.67 -1.22
CA ALA A 60 -20.33 10.48 -0.41
C ALA A 60 -21.51 11.33 -0.90
N GLY A 61 -21.26 12.61 -1.25
CA GLY A 61 -22.29 13.50 -1.77
C GLY A 61 -22.74 13.21 -3.21
N GLU A 62 -21.94 12.52 -4.02
CA GLU A 62 -22.32 12.07 -5.36
C GLU A 62 -23.17 10.79 -5.26
N LEU A 63 -22.72 9.85 -4.44
CA LEU A 63 -23.45 8.62 -4.09
C LEU A 63 -24.83 8.93 -3.51
N ALA A 64 -24.92 9.84 -2.53
CA ALA A 64 -26.19 10.27 -1.95
C ALA A 64 -27.14 10.88 -2.99
N ARG A 65 -26.62 11.65 -3.97
CA ARG A 65 -27.43 12.22 -5.06
C ARG A 65 -27.94 11.16 -6.03
N THR A 66 -27.10 10.18 -6.39
CA THR A 66 -27.48 9.04 -7.21
C THR A 66 -28.59 8.23 -6.54
N LEU A 67 -28.50 8.01 -5.22
CA LEU A 67 -29.53 7.33 -4.44
C LEU A 67 -30.85 8.07 -4.40
N VAL A 68 -30.84 9.39 -4.17
CA VAL A 68 -32.06 10.20 -4.22
C VAL A 68 -32.71 10.09 -5.60
N GLY A 69 -31.91 10.11 -6.67
CA GLY A 69 -32.39 9.90 -8.05
C GLY A 69 -32.99 8.50 -8.28
N ALA A 70 -32.37 7.45 -7.75
CA ALA A 70 -32.85 6.07 -7.80
C ALA A 70 -34.19 5.90 -7.05
N THR A 71 -34.31 6.55 -5.89
CA THR A 71 -35.53 6.56 -5.06
C THR A 71 -36.71 7.17 -5.81
N LEU A 72 -36.45 8.28 -6.52
CA LEU A 72 -37.46 9.02 -7.26
C LEU A 72 -37.90 8.34 -8.57
N SER A 73 -37.03 7.53 -9.18
CA SER A 73 -37.31 6.85 -10.44
C SER A 73 -38.15 5.58 -10.25
N GLY A 74 -37.92 4.83 -9.15
CA GLY A 74 -38.71 3.65 -8.78
C GLY A 74 -38.65 2.50 -9.80
N GLY A 75 -39.28 1.37 -9.44
CA GLY A 75 -39.31 0.17 -10.30
C GLY A 75 -37.92 -0.41 -10.58
N ALA A 76 -37.81 -1.24 -11.63
CA ALA A 76 -36.56 -1.94 -11.96
C ALA A 76 -35.37 -1.00 -12.23
N ALA A 77 -35.61 0.18 -12.82
CA ALA A 77 -34.56 1.16 -13.06
C ALA A 77 -34.02 1.76 -11.76
N GLY A 78 -34.90 2.04 -10.79
CA GLY A 78 -34.51 2.49 -9.46
C GLY A 78 -33.72 1.42 -8.69
N THR A 79 -34.14 0.15 -8.77
CA THR A 79 -33.40 -0.97 -8.14
C THR A 79 -31.99 -1.10 -8.71
N THR A 80 -31.83 -1.10 -10.03
CA THR A 80 -30.49 -1.18 -10.66
C THR A 80 -29.59 -0.02 -10.25
N ALA A 81 -30.12 1.21 -10.21
CA ALA A 81 -29.35 2.39 -9.81
C ALA A 81 -28.92 2.33 -8.33
N LEU A 82 -29.78 1.79 -7.45
CA LEU A 82 -29.48 1.60 -6.03
C LEU A 82 -28.38 0.56 -5.82
N THR A 83 -28.43 -0.58 -6.53
CA THR A 83 -27.38 -1.61 -6.47
C THR A 83 -26.04 -1.06 -6.92
N GLY A 84 -26.00 -0.36 -8.07
CA GLY A 84 -24.75 0.24 -8.56
C GLY A 84 -24.15 1.26 -7.58
N ALA A 85 -24.98 2.09 -6.95
CA ALA A 85 -24.50 3.04 -5.95
C ALA A 85 -23.96 2.34 -4.68
N LEU A 86 -24.53 1.22 -4.27
CA LEU A 86 -24.02 0.43 -3.14
C LEU A 86 -22.66 -0.21 -3.48
N ASP A 87 -22.48 -0.71 -4.69
CA ASP A 87 -21.21 -1.28 -5.15
C ASP A 87 -20.11 -0.21 -5.19
N ASP A 88 -20.42 0.97 -5.73
CA ASP A 88 -19.50 2.11 -5.74
C ASP A 88 -19.12 2.56 -4.31
N PHE A 89 -20.08 2.56 -3.38
CA PHE A 89 -19.82 2.88 -1.98
C PHE A 89 -18.86 1.86 -1.34
N ARG A 90 -19.07 0.56 -1.55
CA ARG A 90 -18.19 -0.50 -1.03
C ARG A 90 -16.79 -0.41 -1.63
N ALA A 91 -16.68 -0.12 -2.92
CA ALA A 91 -15.40 0.08 -3.59
C ALA A 91 -14.63 1.28 -2.99
N GLU A 92 -15.31 2.36 -2.64
CA GLU A 92 -14.69 3.52 -1.99
C GLU A 92 -14.23 3.21 -0.55
N ILE A 93 -14.97 2.40 0.20
CA ILE A 93 -14.54 1.91 1.53
C ILE A 93 -13.27 1.05 1.41
N ALA A 94 -13.20 0.18 0.40
CA ALA A 94 -11.99 -0.59 0.11
C ALA A 94 -10.81 0.34 -0.23
N ALA A 95 -11.00 1.30 -1.14
CA ALA A 95 -9.96 2.25 -1.51
C ALA A 95 -9.48 3.11 -0.32
N GLN A 96 -10.37 3.50 0.60
CA GLN A 96 -9.97 4.20 1.83
C GLN A 96 -9.20 3.31 2.80
N THR A 97 -9.57 2.04 2.88
CA THR A 97 -8.83 1.05 3.67
C THR A 97 -7.40 0.93 3.15
N ASP A 98 -7.24 0.75 1.83
CA ASP A 98 -5.92 0.63 1.19
C ASP A 98 -5.07 1.89 1.40
N ARG A 99 -5.67 3.09 1.27
CA ARG A 99 -4.97 4.35 1.58
C ARG A 99 -4.55 4.46 3.05
N THR A 100 -5.43 4.05 3.97
CA THR A 100 -5.12 4.10 5.41
C THR A 100 -3.96 3.16 5.74
N LEU A 101 -3.96 1.94 5.21
CA LEU A 101 -2.87 0.98 5.41
C LEU A 101 -1.55 1.47 4.79
N ALA A 102 -1.60 2.16 3.64
CA ALA A 102 -0.41 2.75 3.05
C ALA A 102 0.17 3.90 3.92
N ASP A 103 -0.67 4.85 4.34
CA ASP A 103 -0.27 6.06 5.08
C ASP A 103 0.15 5.76 6.55
N TYR A 104 -0.34 4.65 7.10
CA TYR A 104 -0.18 4.25 8.50
C TYR A 104 0.28 2.79 8.64
N SER A 105 1.19 2.37 7.75
CA SER A 105 1.81 1.03 7.74
C SER A 105 2.65 0.70 8.98
N ASP A 106 2.90 1.69 9.85
CA ASP A 106 3.53 1.52 11.16
C ASP A 106 2.53 1.32 12.31
N ALA A 107 1.24 1.10 12.01
CA ALA A 107 0.28 0.56 12.97
C ALA A 107 0.57 -0.93 13.24
N ALA A 108 0.22 -1.43 14.42
CA ALA A 108 0.37 -2.85 14.72
C ALA A 108 -0.40 -3.69 13.70
N HIS A 109 0.22 -4.76 13.20
CA HIS A 109 -0.42 -5.69 12.24
C HIS A 109 -1.81 -6.15 12.71
N THR A 110 -1.96 -6.46 14.00
CA THR A 110 -3.27 -6.86 14.56
C THR A 110 -4.36 -5.77 14.44
N THR A 111 -3.98 -4.49 14.50
CA THR A 111 -4.88 -3.34 14.31
C THR A 111 -5.22 -3.17 12.83
N GLU A 112 -4.25 -3.32 11.94
CA GLU A 112 -4.45 -3.32 10.49
C GLU A 112 -5.37 -4.47 10.04
N ALA A 113 -5.17 -5.68 10.57
CA ALA A 113 -6.00 -6.84 10.30
C ALA A 113 -7.45 -6.62 10.74
N ALA A 114 -7.67 -5.93 11.86
CA ALA A 114 -9.02 -5.55 12.31
C ALA A 114 -9.70 -4.59 11.33
N LEU A 115 -8.97 -3.64 10.75
CA LEU A 115 -9.48 -2.75 9.70
C LEU A 115 -9.87 -3.53 8.44
N VAL A 116 -9.03 -4.45 7.98
CA VAL A 116 -9.33 -5.30 6.81
C VAL A 116 -10.56 -6.17 7.08
N SER A 117 -10.67 -6.78 8.25
CA SER A 117 -11.85 -7.56 8.64
C SER A 117 -13.13 -6.72 8.67
N ALA A 118 -13.05 -5.48 9.18
CA ALA A 118 -14.20 -4.57 9.17
C ALA A 118 -14.60 -4.13 7.75
N ARG A 119 -13.63 -3.91 6.85
CA ARG A 119 -13.88 -3.66 5.42
C ARG A 119 -14.60 -4.84 4.76
N ASP A 120 -14.15 -6.07 5.02
CA ASP A 120 -14.77 -7.28 4.47
C ASP A 120 -16.22 -7.44 4.96
N THR A 121 -16.47 -7.06 6.22
CA THR A 121 -17.82 -7.00 6.79
C THR A 121 -18.70 -6.00 6.03
N VAL A 122 -18.22 -4.78 5.76
CA VAL A 122 -18.97 -3.79 4.95
C VAL A 122 -19.27 -4.29 3.53
N THR A 123 -18.32 -5.02 2.95
CA THR A 123 -18.44 -5.54 1.58
C THR A 123 -19.53 -6.61 1.46
N THR A 124 -19.76 -7.38 2.53
CA THR A 124 -20.70 -8.50 2.55
C THR A 124 -22.00 -8.23 3.32
N ALA A 125 -22.07 -7.15 4.11
CA ALA A 125 -23.23 -6.78 4.90
C ALA A 125 -24.48 -6.61 4.05
N GLU A 126 -25.61 -7.13 4.52
CA GLU A 126 -26.91 -6.78 3.96
C GLU A 126 -27.25 -5.32 4.24
N THR A 127 -28.17 -4.75 3.48
CA THR A 127 -28.47 -3.31 3.57
C THR A 127 -28.92 -2.88 4.96
N ALA A 128 -29.63 -3.74 5.69
CA ALA A 128 -30.07 -3.46 7.05
C ALA A 128 -28.91 -3.37 8.06
N ASP A 129 -27.83 -4.13 7.83
CA ASP A 129 -26.66 -4.21 8.72
C ASP A 129 -25.54 -3.25 8.30
N LEU A 130 -25.64 -2.67 7.10
CA LEU A 130 -24.65 -1.76 6.54
C LEU A 130 -24.31 -0.55 7.45
N PRO A 131 -25.27 0.11 8.13
CA PRO A 131 -24.96 1.22 9.03
C PRO A 131 -24.00 0.83 10.17
N ASP A 132 -24.23 -0.33 10.77
CA ASP A 132 -23.42 -0.83 11.88
C ASP A 132 -22.05 -1.31 11.38
N ALA A 133 -22.01 -2.02 10.25
CA ALA A 133 -20.77 -2.45 9.61
C ALA A 133 -19.86 -1.24 9.27
N VAL A 134 -20.44 -0.17 8.72
CA VAL A 134 -19.70 1.05 8.39
C VAL A 134 -19.21 1.76 9.65
N THR A 135 -20.00 1.76 10.73
CA THR A 135 -19.59 2.33 12.02
C THR A 135 -18.39 1.57 12.60
N ALA A 136 -18.42 0.24 12.57
CA ALA A 136 -17.31 -0.60 13.01
C ALA A 136 -16.05 -0.38 12.14
N TRP A 137 -16.21 -0.28 10.82
CA TRP A 137 -15.10 0.03 9.91
C TRP A 137 -14.44 1.38 10.20
N ARG A 138 -15.22 2.44 10.47
CA ARG A 138 -14.63 3.73 10.87
C ARG A 138 -13.86 3.64 12.18
N ALA A 139 -14.42 2.97 13.18
CA ALA A 139 -13.72 2.77 14.45
C ALA A 139 -12.40 2.01 14.27
N ALA A 140 -12.38 0.96 13.43
CA ALA A 140 -11.15 0.23 13.12
C ALA A 140 -10.14 1.09 12.35
N ARG A 141 -10.60 1.91 11.40
CA ARG A 141 -9.74 2.86 10.67
C ARG A 141 -9.12 3.89 11.60
N ASP A 142 -9.93 4.47 12.48
CA ASP A 142 -9.45 5.47 13.44
C ASP A 142 -8.46 4.83 14.43
N ALA A 143 -8.67 3.56 14.81
CA ALA A 143 -7.72 2.81 15.64
C ALA A 143 -6.36 2.60 14.95
N VAL A 144 -6.32 2.29 13.64
CA VAL A 144 -5.06 2.22 12.87
C VAL A 144 -4.32 3.56 12.91
N ILE A 145 -5.04 4.66 12.65
CA ILE A 145 -4.46 6.01 12.65
C ILE A 145 -3.91 6.38 14.03
N ASP A 146 -4.67 6.11 15.09
CA ASP A 146 -4.30 6.45 16.47
C ASP A 146 -3.12 5.61 16.96
N ASP A 147 -3.11 4.31 16.66
CA ASP A 147 -2.01 3.41 17.04
C ASP A 147 -0.70 3.78 16.33
N ALA A 148 -0.73 4.04 15.02
CA ALA A 148 0.44 4.53 14.29
C ALA A 148 0.94 5.87 14.88
N LYS A 149 0.04 6.84 15.12
CA LYS A 149 0.44 8.12 15.73
C LYS A 149 1.03 7.97 17.12
N ALA A 150 0.50 7.07 17.94
CA ALA A 150 1.04 6.78 19.26
C ALA A 150 2.46 6.20 19.15
N PHE A 151 2.67 5.21 18.28
CA PHE A 151 4.00 4.65 18.02
C PHE A 151 5.00 5.71 17.57
N ARG A 152 4.60 6.60 16.66
CA ARG A 152 5.43 7.74 16.20
C ARG A 152 5.80 8.69 17.33
N ALA A 153 4.86 8.98 18.23
CA ALA A 153 5.12 9.82 19.39
C ALA A 153 6.12 9.16 20.36
N ASP A 154 6.03 7.84 20.54
CA ASP A 154 6.96 7.06 21.35
C ASP A 154 8.38 7.10 20.76
N LEU A 155 8.54 6.92 19.45
CA LEU A 155 9.85 7.05 18.76
C LEU A 155 10.50 8.43 18.97
N ILE A 156 9.68 9.49 18.94
CA ILE A 156 10.14 10.86 19.21
C ILE A 156 10.58 10.98 20.67
N ALA A 157 9.79 10.46 21.61
CA ALA A 157 10.09 10.52 23.04
C ALA A 157 11.38 9.75 23.38
N ASP A 158 11.56 8.55 22.82
CA ASP A 158 12.72 7.68 23.05
C ASP A 158 14.03 8.32 22.60
N SER A 159 14.00 9.04 21.47
CA SER A 159 15.19 9.69 20.89
C SER A 159 15.43 11.13 21.40
N ALA A 160 14.49 11.72 22.15
CA ALA A 160 14.48 13.15 22.48
C ALA A 160 15.73 13.67 23.21
N ALA A 161 16.43 12.82 23.96
CA ALA A 161 17.62 13.22 24.72
C ALA A 161 18.86 13.43 23.84
N THR A 162 18.91 12.79 22.67
CA THR A 162 20.13 12.66 21.85
C THR A 162 19.92 13.07 20.40
N ASN A 163 18.68 13.03 19.90
CA ASN A 163 18.38 13.32 18.52
C ASN A 163 18.53 14.82 18.21
N THR A 164 19.46 15.13 17.31
CA THR A 164 19.71 16.49 16.82
C THR A 164 19.02 16.78 15.49
N GLN A 165 18.35 15.79 14.90
CA GLN A 165 17.65 15.91 13.62
C GLN A 165 16.18 16.32 13.82
N PRO A 166 15.55 16.97 12.83
CA PRO A 166 14.12 17.20 12.86
C PRO A 166 13.36 15.88 12.93
N THR A 167 12.38 15.80 13.84
CA THR A 167 11.36 14.75 13.85
C THR A 167 10.23 15.12 12.89
N GLY A 168 9.73 14.16 12.13
CA GLY A 168 8.78 14.34 11.04
C GLY A 168 9.48 14.59 9.69
N GLY A 169 8.95 15.55 8.94
CA GLY A 169 9.42 15.89 7.59
C GLY A 169 8.50 15.39 6.48
N ASP A 170 8.94 15.61 5.24
CA ASP A 170 8.16 15.34 4.03
C ASP A 170 8.61 14.01 3.40
N VAL A 171 7.93 12.92 3.75
CA VAL A 171 8.22 11.57 3.22
C VAL A 171 7.96 11.51 1.71
N ASP A 172 7.00 12.27 1.20
CA ASP A 172 6.75 12.34 -0.24
C ASP A 172 7.93 13.00 -0.95
N ALA A 173 8.47 14.11 -0.42
CA ALA A 173 9.67 14.74 -0.98
C ALA A 173 10.90 13.82 -0.93
N GLN A 174 11.04 13.00 0.12
CA GLN A 174 12.07 11.96 0.19
C GLN A 174 11.92 10.98 -0.97
N LEU A 175 10.74 10.40 -1.14
CA LEU A 175 10.47 9.38 -2.14
C LEU A 175 10.52 9.95 -3.56
N ASP A 176 9.97 11.14 -3.81
CA ASP A 176 10.04 11.80 -5.11
C ASP A 176 11.48 12.03 -5.55
N TYR A 177 12.35 12.46 -4.62
CA TYR A 177 13.78 12.61 -4.89
C TYR A 177 14.40 11.26 -5.28
N LEU A 178 14.22 10.24 -4.44
CA LEU A 178 14.83 8.93 -4.65
C LEU A 178 14.32 8.28 -5.95
N MET A 179 13.02 8.35 -6.22
CA MET A 179 12.40 7.80 -7.43
C MET A 179 12.84 8.51 -8.71
N THR A 180 13.22 9.79 -8.61
CA THR A 180 13.80 10.57 -9.70
C THR A 180 15.22 10.10 -10.02
N TYR A 181 16.05 9.89 -8.98
CA TYR A 181 17.50 9.69 -9.15
C TYR A 181 17.97 8.24 -9.07
N VAL A 182 17.09 7.27 -8.80
CA VAL A 182 17.44 5.83 -8.67
C VAL A 182 18.19 5.23 -9.87
N PHE A 183 17.96 5.73 -11.09
CA PHE A 183 18.60 5.24 -12.32
C PHE A 183 19.43 6.30 -13.05
N ASP A 184 19.32 7.55 -12.62
CA ASP A 184 20.04 8.69 -13.19
C ASP A 184 20.66 9.45 -12.03
N TYR A 185 21.91 9.16 -11.71
CA TYR A 185 22.49 9.55 -10.43
C TYR A 185 22.76 11.07 -10.41
N ASN A 186 22.44 11.75 -9.30
CA ASN A 186 22.73 13.17 -9.12
C ASN A 186 24.21 13.43 -8.73
N SER A 187 25.14 12.79 -9.46
CA SER A 187 26.57 12.75 -9.14
C SER A 187 27.27 14.09 -9.34
N ASP A 188 26.76 14.94 -10.23
CA ASP A 188 27.28 16.30 -10.42
C ASP A 188 27.13 17.14 -9.15
N THR A 189 26.04 16.91 -8.39
CA THR A 189 25.77 17.62 -7.14
C THR A 189 26.45 16.92 -5.97
N TRP A 190 26.31 15.60 -5.86
CA TRP A 190 26.65 14.86 -4.64
C TRP A 190 27.90 14.00 -4.73
N GLY A 191 28.56 13.94 -5.88
CA GLY A 191 29.69 13.07 -6.15
C GLY A 191 29.26 11.65 -6.53
N ASP A 192 30.12 10.99 -7.32
CA ASP A 192 29.97 9.57 -7.68
C ASP A 192 30.79 8.70 -6.72
N TYR A 193 30.12 7.96 -5.84
CA TYR A 193 30.77 7.02 -4.92
C TYR A 193 30.68 5.56 -5.35
N ASN A 194 30.12 5.26 -6.53
CA ASN A 194 29.99 3.89 -7.04
C ASN A 194 31.32 3.13 -7.11
N PRO A 195 32.43 3.74 -7.60
CA PRO A 195 33.71 3.04 -7.67
C PRO A 195 34.29 2.61 -6.31
N TYR A 196 33.71 3.11 -5.22
CA TYR A 196 34.20 2.93 -3.84
C TYR A 196 33.17 2.28 -2.91
N GLY A 197 31.98 1.91 -3.42
CA GLY A 197 30.93 1.25 -2.66
C GLY A 197 30.13 2.15 -1.71
N GLY A 198 30.29 3.48 -1.78
CA GLY A 198 29.65 4.42 -0.85
C GLY A 198 28.33 5.01 -1.33
N ASP A 199 27.89 4.68 -2.54
CA ASP A 199 26.78 5.40 -3.16
C ASP A 199 25.40 5.04 -2.60
N CYS A 200 25.22 3.81 -2.10
CA CYS A 200 24.01 3.38 -1.41
C CYS A 200 23.68 4.30 -0.21
N THR A 201 24.66 4.60 0.63
CA THR A 201 24.50 5.52 1.77
C THR A 201 24.41 6.98 1.32
N ASN A 202 25.17 7.38 0.30
CA ASN A 202 25.10 8.71 -0.30
C ASN A 202 23.68 9.01 -0.80
N PHE A 203 23.07 8.07 -1.51
CA PHE A 203 21.73 8.16 -2.07
C PHE A 203 20.65 8.24 -0.99
N ALA A 204 20.70 7.36 0.02
CA ALA A 204 19.81 7.43 1.17
C ALA A 204 19.95 8.78 1.92
N SER A 205 21.18 9.29 2.05
CA SER A 205 21.45 10.57 2.70
C SER A 205 20.82 11.75 1.95
N GLN A 206 20.87 11.73 0.62
CA GLN A 206 20.19 12.73 -0.20
C GLN A 206 18.66 12.68 -0.01
N GLY A 207 18.08 11.48 0.10
CA GLY A 207 16.67 11.31 0.43
C GLY A 207 16.30 11.92 1.78
N LEU A 208 17.09 11.66 2.83
CA LEU A 208 16.89 12.27 4.15
C LEU A 208 16.99 13.80 4.10
N LEU A 209 17.93 14.34 3.32
CA LEU A 209 18.03 15.79 3.11
C LEU A 209 16.78 16.35 2.41
N ALA A 210 16.25 15.66 1.39
CA ALA A 210 15.01 16.02 0.71
C ALA A 210 13.79 15.97 1.64
N ARG A 211 13.74 14.98 2.56
CA ARG A 211 12.74 14.90 3.63
C ARG A 211 12.75 16.13 4.54
N GLY A 212 13.90 16.78 4.67
CA GLY A 212 14.09 17.98 5.48
C GLY A 212 15.09 17.84 6.62
N TRP A 213 15.82 16.73 6.72
CA TRP A 213 16.95 16.60 7.65
C TRP A 213 17.97 17.72 7.45
N LYS A 214 18.78 17.98 8.48
CA LYS A 214 19.77 19.06 8.47
C LYS A 214 21.17 18.48 8.52
N ILE A 215 22.02 18.99 7.63
CA ILE A 215 23.45 18.74 7.72
C ILE A 215 23.96 19.27 9.06
N ASP A 216 24.75 18.45 9.76
CA ASP A 216 25.44 18.83 11.00
C ASP A 216 26.96 18.58 10.89
N ASP A 217 27.69 18.64 12.00
CA ASP A 217 29.14 18.47 12.03
C ASP A 217 29.60 17.01 11.89
N ARG A 218 28.70 16.03 12.04
CA ARG A 218 28.99 14.58 11.97
C ARG A 218 28.44 13.93 10.71
N TRP A 219 27.29 14.37 10.23
CA TRP A 219 26.61 13.92 9.02
C TRP A 219 26.46 15.10 8.05
N TYR A 220 27.33 15.12 7.04
CA TYR A 220 27.40 16.19 6.04
C TYR A 220 27.89 15.73 4.68
N SER A 221 27.54 16.52 3.65
CA SER A 221 28.21 16.60 2.35
C SER A 221 28.32 18.05 1.90
N HIS A 222 29.47 18.46 1.40
CA HIS A 222 29.65 19.79 0.80
C HIS A 222 29.53 19.79 -0.73
N GLY A 223 29.01 18.69 -1.30
CA GLY A 223 28.84 18.51 -2.73
C GLY A 223 30.11 18.03 -3.43
N GLY A 224 29.93 17.21 -4.46
CA GLY A 224 31.02 16.53 -5.15
C GLY A 224 31.68 15.40 -4.35
N MET A 225 32.59 14.68 -5.02
CA MET A 225 33.27 13.52 -4.45
C MET A 225 34.29 13.93 -3.38
N TRP A 226 34.40 13.13 -2.31
CA TRP A 226 35.32 13.30 -1.17
C TRP A 226 35.12 14.52 -0.28
N THR A 227 33.97 15.18 -0.38
CA THR A 227 33.60 16.29 0.49
C THR A 227 32.55 15.92 1.54
N ALA A 228 32.20 14.63 1.61
CA ALA A 228 31.23 14.08 2.52
C ALA A 228 31.87 13.40 3.75
N SER A 229 31.16 13.48 4.86
CA SER A 229 31.47 12.75 6.10
C SER A 229 31.30 11.24 5.92
N LYS A 230 31.95 10.44 6.77
CA LYS A 230 31.74 8.98 6.74
C LYS A 230 30.28 8.56 6.95
N PRO A 231 29.53 9.11 7.93
CA PRO A 231 28.11 8.77 8.09
C PRO A 231 27.22 9.10 6.87
N TRP A 232 27.66 9.99 5.98
CA TRP A 232 26.95 10.29 4.73
C TRP A 232 27.18 9.25 3.64
N ILE A 233 28.36 8.60 3.58
CA ILE A 233 28.76 7.72 2.46
C ILE A 233 29.08 6.27 2.87
N ALA A 234 28.93 5.90 4.13
CA ALA A 234 29.28 4.56 4.59
C ALA A 234 28.26 4.01 5.59
N THR A 235 27.67 2.86 5.25
CA THR A 235 26.59 2.18 6.00
C THR A 235 26.91 2.01 7.49
N ALA A 236 28.06 1.44 7.85
CA ALA A 236 28.43 1.24 9.26
C ALA A 236 28.60 2.56 10.04
N ALA A 237 29.06 3.62 9.38
CA ALA A 237 29.16 4.94 9.99
C ALA A 237 27.79 5.61 10.13
N MET A 238 26.88 5.40 9.18
CA MET A 238 25.47 5.82 9.28
C MET A 238 24.78 5.10 10.45
N ALA A 239 24.96 3.78 10.59
CA ALA A 239 24.44 3.02 11.74
C ALA A 239 24.89 3.63 13.07
N SER A 240 26.20 3.89 13.20
CA SER A 240 26.76 4.51 14.41
C SER A 240 26.20 5.92 14.66
N TYR A 241 25.91 6.67 13.60
CA TYR A 241 25.29 7.99 13.70
C TYR A 241 23.83 7.88 14.17
N PHE A 242 23.03 7.00 13.59
CA PHE A 242 21.64 6.74 14.02
C PHE A 242 21.56 6.24 15.46
N ASP A 243 22.42 5.30 15.86
CA ASP A 243 22.56 4.85 17.24
C ASP A 243 22.85 6.04 18.19
N SER A 244 23.72 6.97 17.76
CA SER A 244 24.05 8.15 18.56
C SER A 244 22.93 9.19 18.66
N LEU A 245 21.96 9.14 17.74
CA LEU A 245 20.74 9.94 17.80
C LEU A 245 19.68 9.29 18.70
N GLY A 246 19.87 8.02 19.08
CA GLY A 246 18.92 7.26 19.87
C GLY A 246 17.72 6.77 19.06
N LEU A 247 17.90 6.53 17.76
CA LEU A 247 16.83 6.02 16.89
C LEU A 247 16.59 4.53 17.15
N SER A 248 15.33 4.14 17.26
CA SER A 248 14.91 2.73 17.33
C SER A 248 14.93 2.09 15.94
N PHE A 249 15.00 0.76 15.89
CA PHE A 249 14.97 0.00 14.64
C PHE A 249 14.20 -1.31 14.79
N SER A 250 13.61 -1.75 13.69
CA SER A 250 13.15 -3.12 13.46
C SER A 250 14.25 -3.98 12.82
N THR A 251 14.08 -5.29 12.89
CA THR A 251 14.84 -6.31 12.18
C THR A 251 13.92 -7.08 11.21
N GLN A 252 14.44 -8.08 10.50
CA GLN A 252 13.62 -8.93 9.63
C GLN A 252 12.56 -9.77 10.37
N ASP A 253 12.66 -9.87 11.70
CA ASP A 253 11.76 -10.66 12.54
C ASP A 253 10.58 -9.83 13.11
N ASP A 254 10.61 -8.50 12.98
CA ASP A 254 9.66 -7.56 13.59
C ASP A 254 9.31 -6.39 12.66
N LEU A 255 8.78 -6.71 11.49
CA LEU A 255 8.45 -5.75 10.43
C LEU A 255 7.12 -5.01 10.63
N ASP A 256 6.32 -5.38 11.64
CA ASP A 256 4.95 -4.88 11.89
C ASP A 256 4.85 -3.35 12.06
N ARG A 257 5.97 -2.67 12.29
CA ARG A 257 6.01 -1.23 12.57
C ARG A 257 6.84 -0.45 11.55
N VAL A 258 7.26 -1.09 10.46
CA VAL A 258 8.06 -0.46 9.40
C VAL A 258 7.16 0.40 8.52
N ARG A 259 7.65 1.58 8.15
CA ARG A 259 6.94 2.48 7.24
C ARG A 259 7.80 2.96 6.08
N VAL A 260 7.12 3.51 5.07
CA VAL A 260 7.76 4.26 3.98
C VAL A 260 8.60 5.40 4.55
N GLY A 261 9.82 5.55 4.01
CA GLY A 261 10.80 6.57 4.41
C GLY A 261 11.76 6.14 5.53
N ASP A 262 11.55 4.98 6.16
CA ASP A 262 12.52 4.37 7.08
C ASP A 262 13.77 3.89 6.33
N ILE A 263 14.89 3.69 7.04
CA ILE A 263 16.19 3.37 6.43
C ILE A 263 16.66 1.98 6.84
N GLY A 264 16.80 1.08 5.87
CA GLY A 264 17.38 -0.25 6.05
C GLY A 264 18.89 -0.23 5.91
N LEU A 265 19.59 -0.73 6.94
CA LEU A 265 21.03 -1.02 6.92
C LEU A 265 21.22 -2.53 6.94
N PHE A 266 21.79 -3.06 5.87
CA PHE A 266 21.94 -4.47 5.60
C PHE A 266 23.37 -4.91 5.88
N ASP A 267 23.49 -6.11 6.41
CA ASP A 267 24.74 -6.88 6.50
C ASP A 267 24.52 -8.12 5.64
N TRP A 268 25.15 -8.16 4.47
CA TRP A 268 25.03 -9.30 3.57
C TRP A 268 25.80 -10.53 4.08
N GLY A 269 26.75 -10.35 5.00
CA GLY A 269 27.65 -11.39 5.50
C GLY A 269 28.78 -11.77 4.54
N GLU A 270 28.76 -11.26 3.31
CA GLU A 270 29.70 -11.63 2.24
C GLU A 270 31.04 -10.90 2.34
N THR A 271 31.05 -9.70 2.93
CA THR A 271 32.25 -8.83 2.99
C THR A 271 32.95 -8.83 4.35
N GLY A 272 32.47 -9.66 5.28
CA GLY A 272 32.91 -9.71 6.68
C GLY A 272 31.79 -9.32 7.64
N VAL A 273 32.12 -9.09 8.91
CA VAL A 273 31.13 -8.67 9.92
C VAL A 273 30.85 -7.18 9.79
N GLY A 274 29.58 -6.80 9.64
CA GLY A 274 29.11 -5.42 9.74
C GLY A 274 28.32 -4.94 8.53
N TYR A 275 27.56 -3.86 8.71
CA TYR A 275 26.68 -3.33 7.67
C TYR A 275 27.43 -2.86 6.42
N ASP A 276 27.00 -3.36 5.26
CA ASP A 276 27.62 -3.15 3.97
C ASP A 276 26.69 -2.49 2.94
N HIS A 277 25.38 -2.39 3.21
CA HIS A 277 24.45 -1.71 2.29
C HIS A 277 23.36 -0.90 2.97
N THR A 278 22.96 0.20 2.34
CA THR A 278 21.92 1.12 2.82
C THR A 278 20.81 1.22 1.78
N MET A 279 19.55 1.11 2.19
CA MET A 279 18.39 1.34 1.33
C MET A 279 17.30 2.13 2.07
N THR A 280 16.41 2.80 1.33
CA THR A 280 15.25 3.49 1.92
C THR A 280 13.98 2.69 1.65
N VAL A 281 13.12 2.49 2.66
CA VAL A 281 11.83 1.82 2.48
C VAL A 281 10.96 2.66 1.55
N SER A 282 10.59 2.10 0.41
CA SER A 282 9.82 2.78 -0.63
C SER A 282 8.36 2.34 -0.68
N LYS A 283 8.04 1.17 -0.12
CA LYS A 283 6.68 0.64 -0.08
C LYS A 283 6.54 -0.35 1.08
N VAL A 284 5.40 -0.31 1.75
CA VAL A 284 4.97 -1.32 2.71
C VAL A 284 3.57 -1.75 2.32
N GLU A 285 3.38 -3.04 2.07
CA GLU A 285 2.09 -3.61 1.70
C GLU A 285 1.58 -4.50 2.80
N TYR A 286 0.35 -4.26 3.25
CA TYR A 286 -0.33 -5.17 4.15
C TYR A 286 -0.57 -6.51 3.46
N THR A 287 -0.26 -7.61 4.16
CA THR A 287 -0.79 -8.93 3.87
C THR A 287 -1.23 -9.61 5.15
N ALA A 288 -2.10 -10.62 5.04
CA ALA A 288 -2.57 -11.36 6.21
C ALA A 288 -1.44 -12.10 6.95
N ASP A 289 -0.34 -12.42 6.26
CA ASP A 289 0.80 -13.16 6.82
C ASP A 289 1.93 -12.24 7.36
N GLY A 290 1.77 -10.92 7.22
CA GLY A 290 2.76 -9.91 7.61
C GLY A 290 2.96 -8.85 6.53
N PRO A 291 3.59 -7.71 6.84
CA PRO A 291 3.85 -6.69 5.84
C PRO A 291 4.91 -7.16 4.83
N VAL A 292 4.72 -6.81 3.55
CA VAL A 292 5.73 -6.94 2.51
C VAL A 292 6.43 -5.59 2.36
N VAL A 293 7.72 -5.55 2.70
CA VAL A 293 8.53 -4.33 2.72
C VAL A 293 9.40 -4.29 1.47
N SER A 294 9.37 -3.17 0.75
CA SER A 294 10.21 -2.93 -0.42
C SER A 294 11.05 -1.66 -0.27
N PHE A 295 12.19 -1.63 -0.96
CA PHE A 295 13.18 -0.57 -0.87
C PHE A 295 13.48 0.07 -2.21
N VAL A 296 13.89 1.34 -2.16
CA VAL A 296 14.60 2.03 -3.24
C VAL A 296 16.09 2.10 -2.91
N SER A 297 16.95 1.81 -3.89
CA SER A 297 18.39 1.65 -3.66
C SER A 297 19.26 1.99 -4.87
N HIS A 298 20.52 2.32 -4.60
CA HIS A 298 21.65 2.33 -5.53
C HIS A 298 22.56 1.12 -5.31
N ASN A 299 23.56 0.89 -6.17
CA ASN A 299 24.54 -0.22 -6.15
C ASN A 299 23.97 -1.63 -6.36
N HIS A 300 22.65 -1.76 -6.31
CA HIS A 300 21.86 -2.64 -7.15
C HIS A 300 20.54 -1.88 -7.32
N ASP A 301 20.38 -1.25 -8.48
CA ASP A 301 19.40 -0.18 -8.64
C ASP A 301 17.98 -0.73 -8.74
N GLY A 302 17.06 -0.17 -7.97
CA GLY A 302 15.67 -0.61 -8.00
C GLY A 302 14.76 0.30 -7.20
N LYS A 303 13.50 0.42 -7.64
CA LYS A 303 12.47 1.23 -6.97
C LYS A 303 11.75 0.51 -5.85
N TYR A 304 11.61 -0.81 -5.99
CA TYR A 304 10.78 -1.67 -5.12
C TYR A 304 11.46 -3.03 -4.95
N ARG A 305 12.69 -3.05 -4.46
CA ARG A 305 13.40 -4.29 -4.12
C ARG A 305 12.80 -4.86 -2.84
N GLU A 306 12.18 -6.03 -2.95
CA GLU A 306 11.49 -6.68 -1.84
C GLU A 306 12.49 -7.26 -0.84
N LEU A 307 12.20 -7.12 0.45
CA LEU A 307 13.12 -7.45 1.55
C LEU A 307 13.53 -8.93 1.57
N ARG A 308 12.57 -9.85 1.46
CA ARG A 308 12.83 -11.28 1.58
C ARG A 308 13.60 -11.81 0.38
N GLU A 309 13.31 -11.31 -0.82
CA GLU A 309 14.11 -11.60 -2.02
C GLU A 309 15.55 -11.12 -1.84
N ALA A 310 15.75 -9.89 -1.35
CA ALA A 310 17.08 -9.35 -1.09
C ALA A 310 17.84 -10.17 -0.03
N LEU A 311 17.18 -10.55 1.08
CA LEU A 311 17.83 -11.24 2.20
C LEU A 311 18.06 -12.74 1.99
N TYR A 312 17.23 -13.41 1.20
CA TYR A 312 17.22 -14.88 1.14
C TYR A 312 17.41 -15.47 -0.26
N THR A 313 17.24 -14.67 -1.31
CA THR A 313 17.43 -15.12 -2.70
C THR A 313 18.68 -14.48 -3.32
N GLU A 314 18.83 -13.16 -3.19
CA GLU A 314 19.99 -12.43 -3.73
C GLU A 314 21.23 -12.67 -2.89
N HIS A 315 21.06 -12.75 -1.56
CA HIS A 315 22.11 -13.01 -0.59
C HIS A 315 21.71 -14.16 0.34
N THR A 316 22.69 -14.86 0.91
CA THR A 316 22.45 -15.96 1.86
C THR A 316 23.10 -15.60 3.21
N ASP A 317 22.33 -15.72 4.31
CA ASP A 317 22.72 -15.38 5.69
C ASP A 317 22.75 -13.87 6.02
N SER A 318 21.96 -13.07 5.31
CA SER A 318 21.91 -11.63 5.51
C SER A 318 20.98 -11.18 6.65
N THR A 319 21.32 -10.03 7.23
CA THR A 319 20.47 -9.37 8.23
C THR A 319 20.20 -7.92 7.90
N VAL A 320 19.14 -7.36 8.49
CA VAL A 320 18.79 -5.93 8.34
C VAL A 320 18.47 -5.30 9.69
N ARG A 321 18.85 -4.02 9.83
CA ARG A 321 18.23 -3.08 10.78
C ARG A 321 17.51 -2.00 10.00
N ILE A 322 16.21 -1.86 10.21
CA ILE A 322 15.37 -0.83 9.61
C ILE A 322 15.14 0.25 10.67
N TYR A 323 15.91 1.33 10.59
CA TYR A 323 15.80 2.44 11.52
C TYR A 323 14.52 3.23 11.24
N HIS A 324 13.74 3.43 12.30
CA HIS A 324 12.58 4.29 12.24
C HIS A 324 13.04 5.73 12.25
N ILE A 325 12.67 6.47 11.20
CA ILE A 325 13.02 7.89 11.08
C ILE A 325 11.83 8.67 11.64
N PRO A 326 11.84 9.11 12.92
CA PRO A 326 10.68 9.65 13.64
C PRO A 326 10.01 10.80 12.91
#